data_AF-A0A8T0CXG6-F1
#
_entry.id   AF-A0A8T0CXG6-F1
#
_cell.length_a   1.000
_cell.length_b   1.000
_cell.length_c   1.000
_cell.angle_alpha   90.00
_cell.angle_beta   90.00
_cell.angle_gamma   90.00
#
_symmetry.space_group_name_H-M   'P 1'
#
loop_
_entity.id
_entity.type
_entity.pdbx_description
1 polymer ?
#
loop_
_entity_poly.entity_id
_entity_poly.type
_entity_poly.pdbx_seq_one_letter_code
_entity_poly.pdbx_strand_id
1 'polypeptide(L)'
;MHSFGYRTNALLTLGVTILALMCAMASFSDNFNLPSPSADVQVLNVNWFQKQRNGNDEVSLTLNISADLQSAFTWNTKQVFAFLAAEYETTKNSLNQISLWDAIIPSKEHAKFSIHTTNKYRLTDQVNPLLFSALPCLPC
;
A
#
# COMPACT_ATOMS: atom_id res chain seq x y z
N MET A 1 -28.21 -47.30 23.51
CA MET A 1 -26.74 -47.45 23.50
C MET A 1 -26.13 -46.17 22.94
N HIS A 2 -25.47 -45.37 23.78
CA HIS A 2 -24.79 -44.14 23.33
C HIS A 2 -23.39 -44.54 22.85
N SER A 3 -23.26 -44.95 21.59
CA SER A 3 -21.98 -45.35 21.02
C SER A 3 -20.98 -44.18 21.07
N PHE A 4 -19.71 -44.49 21.28
CA PHE A 4 -18.61 -43.52 21.27
C PHE A 4 -18.63 -42.67 19.99
N GLY A 5 -18.93 -43.28 18.84
CA GLY A 5 -19.04 -42.57 17.56
C GLY A 5 -20.12 -41.48 17.54
N TYR A 6 -21.26 -41.67 18.22
CA TYR A 6 -22.32 -40.65 18.26
C TYR A 6 -21.92 -39.44 19.10
N ARG A 7 -21.14 -39.64 20.19
CA ARG A 7 -20.59 -38.53 21.00
C ARG A 7 -19.59 -37.72 20.20
N THR A 8 -18.68 -38.40 19.51
CA THR A 8 -17.67 -37.75 18.66
C THR A 8 -18.32 -37.00 17.50
N ASN A 9 -19.34 -37.58 16.85
CA ASN A 9 -20.08 -36.92 15.78
C ASN A 9 -20.79 -35.64 16.28
N ALA A 10 -21.38 -35.67 17.48
CA ALA A 10 -22.00 -34.49 18.07
C ALA A 10 -20.99 -33.37 18.35
N LEU A 11 -19.81 -33.69 18.90
CA LEU A 11 -18.74 -32.73 19.13
C LEU A 11 -18.18 -32.14 17.82
N LEU A 12 -17.96 -32.99 16.82
CA LEU A 12 -17.49 -32.56 15.51
C LEU A 12 -18.50 -31.67 14.80
N THR A 13 -19.77 -32.05 14.79
CA THR A 13 -20.84 -31.26 14.17
C THR A 13 -20.96 -29.91 14.88
N LEU A 14 -20.95 -29.88 16.21
CA LEU A 14 -20.94 -28.63 16.97
C LEU A 14 -19.74 -27.74 16.60
N GLY A 15 -18.53 -28.30 16.57
CA GLY A 15 -17.32 -27.55 16.19
C GLY A 15 -17.40 -26.96 14.78
N VAL A 16 -17.83 -27.77 13.80
CA VAL A 16 -17.99 -27.31 12.40
C VAL A 16 -19.08 -26.25 12.28
N THR A 17 -20.20 -26.38 13.00
CA THR A 17 -21.26 -25.36 12.97
C THR A 17 -20.83 -24.03 13.56
N ILE A 18 -20.08 -24.03 14.67
CA ILE A 18 -19.54 -22.80 15.27
C ILE A 18 -18.54 -22.13 14.31
N LEU A 19 -17.66 -22.92 13.70
CA LEU A 19 -16.70 -22.40 12.71
C LEU A 19 -17.42 -21.79 11.50
N ALA A 20 -18.41 -22.50 10.94
CA ALA A 20 -19.21 -22.02 9.81
C ALA A 20 -19.96 -20.72 10.15
N LEU A 21 -20.51 -20.61 11.36
CA LEU A 21 -21.19 -19.40 11.83
C LEU A 21 -20.20 -18.22 11.96
N MET A 22 -19.01 -18.44 12.53
CA MET A 22 -17.98 -17.41 12.62
C MET A 22 -17.51 -16.94 11.23
N CYS A 23 -17.29 -17.87 10.30
CA CYS A 23 -16.95 -17.52 8.91
C CYS A 23 -18.05 -16.70 8.24
N ALA A 24 -19.32 -17.09 8.41
CA ALA A 24 -20.45 -16.36 7.86
C ALA A 24 -20.54 -14.93 8.42
N MET A 25 -20.37 -14.75 9.73
CA MET A 25 -20.35 -13.42 10.36
C MET A 25 -19.16 -12.57 9.88
N ALA A 26 -17.98 -13.17 9.71
CA ALA A 26 -16.81 -12.46 9.21
C ALA A 26 -17.01 -12.01 7.76
N SER A 27 -17.46 -12.89 6.86
CA SER A 27 -17.77 -12.55 5.48
C SER A 27 -18.88 -11.51 5.38
N PHE A 28 -19.91 -11.59 6.23
CA PHE A 28 -20.95 -10.57 6.29
C PHE A 28 -20.34 -9.22 6.68
N SER A 29 -19.53 -9.16 7.74
CA SER A 29 -18.89 -7.92 8.16
C SER A 29 -18.01 -7.29 7.07
N ASP A 30 -17.26 -8.09 6.31
CA ASP A 30 -16.45 -7.58 5.19
C ASP A 30 -17.30 -6.95 4.08
N ASN A 31 -18.51 -7.46 3.83
CA ASN A 31 -19.43 -6.87 2.83
C ASN A 31 -20.01 -5.51 3.25
N PHE A 32 -20.13 -5.23 4.55
CA PHE A 32 -20.62 -3.94 5.05
C PHE A 32 -19.51 -2.90 5.24
N ASN A 33 -18.24 -3.33 5.29
CA ASN A 33 -17.11 -2.42 5.35
C ASN A 33 -16.68 -2.07 3.92
N LEU A 34 -17.32 -1.07 3.30
CA LEU A 34 -16.79 -0.47 2.07
C LEU A 34 -15.64 0.48 2.44
N PRO A 35 -14.38 0.17 2.11
CA PRO A 35 -13.27 1.05 2.40
C PRO A 35 -13.28 2.23 1.42
N SER A 36 -13.36 3.44 1.95
CA SER A 36 -13.14 4.68 1.19
C SER A 36 -11.86 5.36 1.67
N PRO A 37 -10.66 4.82 1.37
CA PRO A 37 -9.41 5.47 1.73
C PRO A 37 -9.20 6.69 0.83
N SER A 38 -8.67 7.76 1.39
CA SER A 38 -8.29 8.95 0.63
C SER A 38 -6.78 9.16 0.78
N ALA A 39 -6.08 9.38 -0.32
CA ALA A 39 -4.66 9.66 -0.32
C ALA A 39 -4.38 10.81 -1.28
N ASP A 40 -3.67 11.81 -0.76
CA ASP A 40 -3.18 12.96 -1.50
C ASP A 40 -1.65 12.97 -1.43
N VAL A 41 -1.01 13.08 -2.59
CA VAL A 41 0.45 13.06 -2.71
C VAL A 41 0.88 14.29 -3.48
N GLN A 42 1.65 15.15 -2.82
CA GLN A 42 2.18 16.37 -3.42
C GLN A 42 3.70 16.29 -3.51
N VAL A 43 4.23 16.55 -4.70
CA VAL A 43 5.68 16.68 -4.90
C VAL A 43 6.07 18.10 -4.55
N LEU A 44 6.76 18.29 -3.42
CA LEU A 44 7.10 19.63 -2.95
C LEU A 44 8.36 20.16 -3.61
N ASN A 45 9.39 19.33 -3.73
CA ASN A 45 10.66 19.79 -4.27
C ASN A 45 11.45 18.64 -4.91
N VAL A 46 12.10 18.95 -6.03
CA VAL A 46 13.04 18.06 -6.71
C VAL A 46 14.44 18.56 -6.35
N ASN A 47 14.96 18.05 -5.23
CA ASN A 47 16.09 18.70 -4.57
C ASN A 47 17.41 18.48 -5.32
N TRP A 48 17.58 17.34 -5.98
CA TRP A 48 18.92 16.94 -6.40
C TRP A 48 18.94 15.97 -7.57
N PHE A 49 19.58 16.42 -8.67
CA PHE A 49 20.01 15.59 -9.79
C PHE A 49 21.52 15.39 -9.67
N GLN A 50 22.00 14.22 -9.25
CA GLN A 50 23.42 13.87 -9.43
C GLN A 50 23.58 12.98 -10.63
N LYS A 51 24.30 13.50 -11.61
CA LYS A 51 24.91 12.69 -12.64
C LYS A 51 26.06 11.92 -12.01
N GLN A 52 25.82 10.67 -11.64
CA GLN A 52 26.86 9.83 -11.06
C GLN A 52 27.93 9.60 -12.14
N ARG A 53 29.21 9.56 -11.73
CA ARG A 53 30.36 9.39 -12.66
C ARG A 53 30.28 8.10 -13.50
N ASN A 54 29.42 7.16 -13.12
CA ASN A 54 29.11 5.91 -13.82
C ASN A 54 27.97 6.00 -14.86
N GLY A 55 27.41 7.19 -15.11
CA GLY A 55 26.40 7.39 -16.17
C GLY A 55 24.95 7.17 -15.76
N ASN A 56 24.67 6.83 -14.50
CA ASN A 56 23.32 6.76 -13.96
C ASN A 56 22.94 8.11 -13.35
N ASP A 57 21.81 8.68 -13.78
CA ASP A 57 21.25 9.88 -13.17
C ASP A 57 20.41 9.48 -11.96
N GLU A 58 20.77 10.02 -10.78
CA GLU A 58 20.01 9.83 -9.55
C GLU A 58 19.17 11.09 -9.26
N VAL A 59 17.87 10.88 -9.04
CA VAL A 59 16.94 11.96 -8.65
C VAL A 59 16.41 11.69 -7.25
N SER A 60 16.60 12.66 -6.35
CA SER A 60 15.96 12.67 -5.03
C SER A 60 14.77 13.62 -5.02
N LEU A 61 13.60 13.08 -4.69
CA LEU A 61 12.33 13.79 -4.62
C LEU A 61 11.91 13.98 -3.16
N THR A 62 11.45 15.18 -2.84
CA THR A 62 10.81 15.48 -1.55
C THR A 62 9.30 15.46 -1.74
N LEU A 63 8.63 14.60 -0.97
CA LEU A 63 7.22 14.29 -1.11
C LEU A 63 6.48 14.67 0.18
N ASN A 64 5.31 15.27 0.02
CA ASN A 64 4.32 15.42 1.07
C ASN A 64 3.19 14.42 0.82
N ILE A 65 3.10 13.43 1.69
CA ILE A 65 2.11 12.36 1.59
C ILE A 65 1.11 12.58 2.71
N SER A 66 -0.14 12.85 2.33
CA SER A 66 -1.26 13.00 3.25
C SER A 66 -2.29 11.90 2.95
N ALA A 67 -2.45 10.94 3.85
CA ALA A 67 -3.36 9.82 3.64
C ALA A 67 -4.29 9.64 4.84
N ASP A 68 -5.55 9.32 4.54
CA ASP A 68 -6.55 8.85 5.47
C ASP A 68 -6.93 7.41 5.09
N LEU A 69 -6.25 6.46 5.74
CA LEU A 69 -6.43 5.03 5.57
C LEU A 69 -7.28 4.42 6.69
N GLN A 70 -7.92 5.24 7.54
CA GLN A 70 -8.71 4.75 8.68
C GLN A 70 -9.85 3.82 8.26
N SER A 71 -10.39 4.01 7.06
CA SER A 71 -11.44 3.18 6.45
C SER A 71 -10.94 1.81 6.00
N ALA A 72 -9.62 1.62 5.83
CA ALA A 72 -9.03 0.31 5.53
C ALA A 72 -8.86 -0.57 6.78
N PHE A 73 -8.96 0.00 7.98
CA PHE A 73 -8.91 -0.74 9.24
C PHE A 73 -10.29 -1.24 9.63
N THR A 74 -10.50 -2.55 9.48
CA THR A 74 -11.67 -3.28 9.99
C THR A 74 -11.35 -3.95 11.33
N TRP A 75 -12.34 -4.58 11.95
CA TRP A 75 -12.13 -5.36 13.19
C TRP A 75 -11.17 -6.55 13.01
N ASN A 76 -10.98 -7.04 11.78
CA ASN A 76 -10.10 -8.16 11.44
C ASN A 76 -8.72 -7.70 10.88
N THR A 77 -8.57 -6.43 10.51
CA THR A 77 -7.32 -5.91 9.93
C THR A 77 -6.29 -5.63 11.02
N LYS A 78 -5.19 -6.40 11.04
CA LYS A 78 -4.10 -6.20 12.03
C LYS A 78 -3.08 -5.14 11.62
N GLN A 79 -2.77 -5.02 10.33
CA GLN A 79 -1.77 -4.10 9.82
C GLN A 79 -2.09 -3.75 8.36
N VAL A 80 -1.75 -2.53 7.96
CA VAL A 80 -1.87 -2.05 6.57
C VAL A 80 -0.48 -1.71 6.06
N PHE A 81 -0.13 -2.26 4.89
CA PHE A 81 1.09 -1.91 4.17
C PHE A 81 0.75 -0.89 3.10
N ALA A 82 1.34 0.29 3.22
CA ALA A 82 1.21 1.35 2.22
C ALA A 82 2.55 1.52 1.52
N PHE A 83 2.52 1.60 0.19
CA PHE A 83 3.68 1.93 -0.61
C PHE A 83 3.28 2.95 -1.67
N LEU A 84 4.21 3.84 -1.98
CA LEU A 84 4.10 4.81 -3.04
C LEU A 84 5.03 4.38 -4.17
N ALA A 85 4.49 4.13 -5.34
CA ALA A 85 5.27 3.81 -6.54
C ALA A 85 5.17 4.94 -7.56
N ALA A 86 6.28 5.24 -8.24
CA ALA A 86 6.27 6.00 -9.47
C ALA A 86 6.23 5.03 -10.65
N GLU A 87 5.32 5.29 -11.58
CA GLU A 87 5.24 4.59 -12.85
C GLU A 87 5.66 5.56 -13.95
N TYR A 88 6.56 5.10 -14.80
CA TYR A 88 7.04 5.88 -15.93
C TYR A 88 7.20 4.99 -17.16
N GLU A 89 6.96 5.59 -18.32
CA GLU A 89 7.13 4.93 -19.61
C GLU A 89 8.47 5.31 -20.21
N THR A 90 9.12 4.35 -20.87
CA THR A 90 10.37 4.56 -21.60
C THR A 90 10.22 4.02 -23.02
N THR A 91 11.06 4.47 -23.95
CA THR A 91 11.02 3.98 -25.34
C THR A 91 11.27 2.48 -25.47
N LYS A 92 11.89 1.84 -24.46
CA LYS A 92 12.14 0.39 -24.44
C LYS A 92 11.09 -0.40 -23.65
N ASN A 93 10.48 0.19 -22.62
CA ASN A 93 9.49 -0.46 -21.76
C ASN A 93 8.27 0.43 -21.57
N SER A 94 7.10 -0.13 -21.86
CA SER A 94 5.80 0.53 -21.69
C SER A 94 5.39 0.72 -20.23
N LEU A 95 6.00 0.01 -19.27
CA LEU A 95 5.69 0.15 -17.85
C LEU A 95 6.94 -0.14 -17.01
N ASN A 96 7.56 0.90 -16.47
CA ASN A 96 8.58 0.78 -15.43
C ASN A 96 7.99 1.33 -14.12
N GLN A 97 7.99 0.49 -13.08
CA GLN A 97 7.48 0.85 -11.75
C GLN A 97 8.62 0.83 -10.73
N ILE A 98 8.69 1.86 -9.90
CA ILE A 98 9.69 1.97 -8.84
C ILE A 98 9.06 2.46 -7.55
N SER A 99 9.30 1.74 -6.45
CA SER A 99 8.81 2.13 -5.13
C SER A 99 9.61 3.34 -4.63
N LEU A 100 8.94 4.45 -4.32
CA LEU A 100 9.56 5.66 -3.77
C LEU A 100 9.59 5.62 -2.24
N TRP A 101 8.57 5.04 -1.64
CA TRP A 101 8.36 5.03 -0.20
C TRP A 101 7.48 3.86 0.24
N ASP A 102 7.76 3.31 1.41
CA ASP A 102 7.01 2.22 2.02
C ASP A 102 6.83 2.49 3.52
N ALA A 103 5.66 2.16 4.05
CA ALA A 103 5.42 2.13 5.49
C ALA A 103 4.41 1.06 5.90
N ILE A 104 4.57 0.64 7.15
CA ILE A 104 3.70 -0.29 7.83
C ILE A 104 2.92 0.49 8.88
N ILE A 105 1.60 0.49 8.76
CA ILE A 105 0.70 1.18 9.67
C ILE A 105 0.11 0.13 10.61
N PRO A 106 0.50 0.11 11.90
CA PRO A 106 0.14 -0.96 12.82
C PRO A 106 -1.26 -0.80 13.43
N SER A 107 -1.81 0.42 13.44
CA SER A 107 -3.09 0.70 14.09
C SER A 107 -3.87 1.80 13.38
N LYS A 108 -5.19 1.80 13.59
CA LYS A 108 -6.12 2.81 13.04
C LYS A 108 -5.78 4.24 13.51
N GLU A 109 -5.25 4.40 14.72
CA GLU A 109 -4.86 5.70 15.27
C GLU A 109 -3.75 6.38 14.46
N HIS A 110 -2.89 5.59 13.82
CA HIS A 110 -1.82 6.06 12.95
C HIS A 110 -2.20 6.05 11.46
N ALA A 111 -3.44 5.72 11.11
CA ALA A 111 -3.89 5.59 9.74
C ALA A 111 -4.20 6.93 9.06
N LYS A 112 -4.31 8.01 9.85
CA LYS A 112 -4.38 9.39 9.34
C LYS A 112 -3.05 10.07 9.62
N PHE A 113 -2.27 10.31 8.58
CA PHE A 113 -0.97 10.95 8.71
C PHE A 113 -0.71 11.90 7.55
N SER A 114 0.08 12.92 7.84
CA SER A 114 0.70 13.79 6.86
C SER A 114 2.20 13.79 7.15
N ILE A 115 2.98 13.25 6.23
CA ILE A 115 4.43 13.12 6.39
C ILE A 115 5.16 13.88 5.29
N HIS A 116 6.23 14.54 5.71
CA HIS A 116 7.18 15.14 4.82
C HIS A 116 8.43 14.26 4.78
N THR A 117 8.63 13.54 3.68
CA THR A 117 9.73 12.58 3.58
C THR A 117 10.41 12.67 2.22
N THR A 118 11.71 12.43 2.22
CA THR A 118 12.46 12.23 0.98
C THR A 118 12.28 10.79 0.53
N ASN A 119 12.28 10.57 -0.78
CA ASN A 119 12.27 9.23 -1.36
C ASN A 119 13.33 8.32 -0.70
N LYS A 120 12.93 7.07 -0.38
CA LYS A 120 13.75 6.04 0.26
C LYS A 120 14.56 5.22 -0.76
N TYR A 121 14.01 4.98 -1.94
CA TYR A 121 14.70 4.24 -3.01
C TYR A 121 14.93 5.11 -4.24
N ARG A 122 16.22 5.27 -4.56
CA ARG A 122 16.69 6.12 -5.64
C ARG A 122 16.05 5.74 -6.97
N LEU A 123 15.60 6.75 -7.71
CA LEU A 123 15.22 6.60 -9.10
C LEU A 123 16.48 6.34 -9.92
N THR A 124 16.61 5.14 -10.47
CA THR A 124 17.72 4.76 -11.36
C THR A 124 17.14 4.18 -12.63
N ASP A 125 17.34 4.87 -13.75
CA ASP A 125 17.09 4.32 -15.08
C ASP A 125 18.40 3.71 -15.62
N GLN A 126 18.32 2.52 -16.19
CA GLN A 126 19.47 1.82 -16.76
C GLN A 126 19.77 2.21 -18.21
N VAL A 127 18.89 2.98 -18.87
CA VAL A 127 18.94 3.11 -20.32
C VAL A 127 19.09 4.53 -20.84
N ASN A 128 18.76 5.58 -20.07
CA ASN A 128 19.01 6.96 -20.47
C ASN A 128 19.14 7.88 -19.25
N PRO A 129 19.77 9.06 -19.40
CA PRO A 129 19.63 10.12 -18.41
C PRO A 129 18.14 10.38 -18.20
N LEU A 130 17.69 10.33 -16.93
CA LEU A 130 16.31 10.61 -16.56
C LEU A 130 15.98 12.03 -17.00
N LEU A 131 15.35 12.15 -18.17
CA LEU A 131 14.87 13.42 -18.70
C LEU A 131 13.58 13.80 -17.95
N PHE A 132 13.68 13.93 -16.62
CA PHE A 132 12.75 14.72 -15.82
C PHE A 132 13.06 16.19 -16.14
N SER A 133 12.80 16.60 -17.40
CA SER A 133 12.58 18.00 -17.67
C SER A 133 11.43 18.41 -16.76
N ALA A 134 11.71 19.33 -15.85
CA ALA A 134 10.72 20.04 -15.07
C ALA A 134 9.63 20.55 -16.03
N LEU A 135 8.57 19.75 -16.20
CA LEU A 135 7.32 20.22 -16.75
C LEU A 135 6.76 21.12 -15.64
N PRO A 136 6.66 22.44 -15.87
CA PRO A 136 5.98 23.30 -14.91
C PRO A 136 4.56 22.76 -14.78
N CYS A 137 4.06 22.73 -13.55
CA CYS A 137 2.67 22.46 -13.25
C CYS A 137 1.79 23.20 -14.28
N LEU A 138 1.19 22.46 -15.20
CA LEU A 138 0.17 23.00 -16.09
C LEU A 138 -1.17 22.79 -15.39
N PRO A 139 -1.89 23.87 -15.05
CA PRO A 139 -3.28 23.75 -14.67
C PRO A 139 -4.10 23.51 -15.94
N CYS A 140 -5.01 22.54 -15.89
CA CYS A 140 -6.27 22.49 -16.63
C CYS A 140 -7.08 21.30 -16.10
#